data_AF-A0AAN9GJX8-F1
#
_entry.id   AF-A0AAN9GJX8-F1
#
_cell.length_a   1.000
_cell.length_b   1.000
_cell.length_c   1.000
_cell.angle_alpha   90.00
_cell.angle_beta   90.00
_cell.angle_gamma   90.00
#
_symmetry.space_group_name_H-M   'P 1'
#
loop_
_entity.id
_entity.type
_entity.pdbx_description
1 polymer ?
#
loop_
_entity_poly.entity_id
_entity_poly.type
_entity_poly.pdbx_seq_one_letter_code
_entity_poly.pdbx_strand_id
1 'polypeptide(L)'
;MVRLFSSSKHDAFVLALLLGAVNFAATLQEGGDKIDPSEKDEWEEEEPEVPDYKVPEGMQTLKFSPANLTDEDQHSQHMPMDLKCDGCRIVAYLMTQELNRIQSRYKKGHKLKESELIDLLERVCRDKDEKFNGYGIKEIEKVRRLSGDGLETKDAPGVMQGGGKWPFRLVQMCLEYVGELGEEEIYDHFLAGKSVEDLLCRSKQLGNICPPKKMKKKVTEKAQSKDEL
;
A
#
# COMPACT_ATOMS: atom_id res chain seq x y z
N MET A 1 -65.06 -15.91 12.20
CA MET A 1 -64.81 -15.74 10.75
C MET A 1 -63.31 -15.74 10.55
N VAL A 2 -62.83 -16.67 9.72
CA VAL A 2 -61.44 -17.12 9.63
C VAL A 2 -60.69 -16.30 8.57
N ARG A 3 -59.40 -16.03 8.82
CA ARG A 3 -58.23 -16.16 7.91
C ARG A 3 -57.21 -15.03 8.10
N LEU A 4 -55.88 -15.22 8.02
CA LEU A 4 -54.90 -16.31 8.17
C LEU A 4 -53.56 -15.63 7.75
N PHE A 5 -52.45 -15.95 8.43
CA PHE A 5 -51.05 -16.05 7.95
C PHE A 5 -50.25 -14.85 7.40
N SER A 6 -49.06 -14.61 7.99
CA SER A 6 -47.74 -15.06 7.49
C SER A 6 -46.59 -14.37 8.26
N SER A 7 -45.81 -15.07 9.11
CA SER A 7 -44.44 -15.62 8.87
C SER A 7 -43.38 -14.55 8.53
N SER A 8 -42.18 -14.50 9.12
CA SER A 8 -41.24 -15.62 9.29
C SER A 8 -39.95 -15.22 10.04
N LYS A 9 -39.37 -16.23 10.71
CA LYS A 9 -37.94 -16.45 11.05
C LYS A 9 -37.34 -15.53 12.11
N HIS A 10 -37.11 -16.08 13.31
CA HIS A 10 -35.90 -15.94 14.14
C HIS A 10 -36.20 -16.47 15.55
N ASP A 11 -36.51 -17.77 15.73
CA ASP A 11 -36.70 -18.33 17.09
C ASP A 11 -36.58 -19.87 17.13
N ALA A 12 -35.45 -20.41 16.68
CA ALA A 12 -35.23 -21.87 16.70
C ALA A 12 -33.81 -22.32 17.02
N PHE A 13 -32.97 -21.47 17.63
CA PHE A 13 -31.57 -21.84 17.91
C PHE A 13 -31.16 -21.82 19.38
N VAL A 14 -32.08 -21.54 20.32
CA VAL A 14 -31.76 -21.38 21.75
C VAL A 14 -32.13 -22.60 22.61
N LEU A 15 -32.65 -23.69 22.02
CA LEU A 15 -33.24 -24.80 22.80
C LEU A 15 -32.71 -26.19 22.42
N ALA A 16 -31.38 -26.34 22.36
CA ALA A 16 -30.74 -27.65 22.17
C ALA A 16 -29.40 -27.78 22.91
N LEU A 17 -29.36 -27.40 24.20
CA LEU A 17 -28.13 -27.51 25.01
C LEU A 17 -28.31 -28.19 26.38
N LEU A 18 -29.38 -28.96 26.60
CA LEU A 18 -29.52 -29.74 27.83
C LEU A 18 -30.13 -31.11 27.53
N LEU A 19 -29.46 -32.15 28.05
CA LEU A 19 -29.83 -33.57 28.17
C LEU A 19 -29.10 -34.51 27.19
N GLY A 20 -28.10 -35.23 27.71
CA GLY A 20 -27.55 -36.39 27.01
C GLY A 20 -26.21 -36.94 27.51
N ALA A 21 -25.95 -36.95 28.82
CA ALA A 21 -24.85 -37.72 29.38
C ALA A 21 -25.30 -39.17 29.59
N VAL A 22 -24.89 -40.10 28.72
CA VAL A 22 -24.95 -41.55 28.98
C VAL A 22 -23.74 -42.25 28.31
N ASN A 23 -22.90 -42.82 29.18
CA ASN A 23 -21.97 -43.95 28.98
C ASN A 23 -21.66 -44.44 27.57
N PHE A 24 -20.41 -44.29 27.13
CA PHE A 24 -19.78 -45.23 26.21
C PHE A 24 -18.44 -45.69 26.79
N ALA A 25 -18.51 -46.78 27.55
CA ALA A 25 -17.35 -47.55 27.97
C ALA A 25 -17.10 -48.67 26.94
N ALA A 26 -15.82 -48.91 26.67
CA ALA A 26 -15.24 -50.11 26.08
C ALA A 26 -15.53 -50.43 24.60
N THR A 27 -14.57 -50.09 23.74
CA THR A 27 -13.94 -51.08 22.85
C THR A 27 -12.58 -50.56 22.38
N LEU A 28 -11.52 -51.07 23.01
CA LEU A 28 -10.16 -51.03 22.49
C LEU A 28 -10.07 -52.08 21.37
N GLN A 29 -9.67 -51.67 20.19
CA GLN A 29 -9.10 -52.60 19.22
C GLN A 29 -7.89 -51.96 18.56
N GLU A 30 -6.75 -52.61 18.78
CA GLU A 30 -5.44 -52.27 18.25
C GLU A 30 -5.44 -52.53 16.73
N GLY A 31 -5.13 -51.50 15.96
CA GLY A 31 -4.91 -51.56 14.53
C GLY A 31 -3.68 -50.74 14.17
N GLY A 32 -2.50 -51.27 14.53
CA GLY A 32 -1.22 -50.71 14.10
C GLY A 32 -0.91 -51.19 12.70
N ASP A 33 -1.25 -50.40 11.69
CA ASP A 33 -0.68 -50.56 10.36
C ASP A 33 0.71 -49.94 10.31
N LYS A 34 1.67 -50.78 9.94
CA LYS A 34 3.08 -50.45 9.78
C LYS A 34 3.20 -49.61 8.51
N ILE A 35 3.61 -48.35 8.66
CA ILE A 35 4.08 -47.54 7.54
C ILE A 35 5.45 -48.07 7.13
N ASP A 36 5.53 -48.69 5.96
CA ASP A 36 6.78 -49.08 5.31
C ASP A 36 7.50 -47.81 4.80
N PRO A 37 8.72 -47.50 5.27
CA PRO A 37 9.47 -46.32 4.84
C PRO A 37 10.33 -46.65 3.62
N SER A 38 9.71 -47.04 2.50
CA SER A 38 10.46 -47.31 1.27
C SER A 38 9.69 -47.11 -0.05
N GLU A 39 8.78 -46.14 -0.11
CA GLU A 39 8.32 -45.61 -1.40
C GLU A 39 8.76 -44.15 -1.51
N LYS A 40 9.93 -43.96 -2.13
CA LYS A 40 10.31 -42.67 -2.70
C LYS A 40 9.55 -42.55 -4.01
N ASP A 41 8.45 -41.82 -3.99
CA ASP A 41 7.82 -41.35 -5.22
C ASP A 41 8.81 -40.40 -5.90
N GLU A 42 9.56 -40.99 -6.82
CA GLU A 42 10.45 -40.33 -7.77
C GLU A 42 9.53 -39.67 -8.80
N TRP A 43 9.12 -38.43 -8.52
CA TRP A 43 8.38 -37.62 -9.48
C TRP A 43 9.37 -37.21 -10.58
N GLU A 44 9.37 -37.94 -11.69
CA GLU A 44 10.01 -37.49 -12.92
C GLU A 44 9.31 -36.20 -13.38
N GLU A 45 10.03 -35.09 -13.32
CA GLU A 45 9.62 -33.81 -13.90
C GLU A 45 9.63 -33.96 -15.43
N GLU A 46 8.49 -34.36 -16.02
CA GLU A 46 8.26 -34.13 -17.45
C GLU A 46 8.16 -32.62 -17.67
N GLU A 47 9.18 -32.01 -18.29
CA GLU A 47 9.11 -30.64 -18.75
C GLU A 47 7.96 -30.53 -19.75
N PRO A 48 6.90 -29.75 -19.47
CA PRO A 48 5.82 -29.57 -20.43
C PRO A 48 6.38 -28.82 -21.64
N GLU A 49 6.30 -29.44 -22.83
CA GLU A 49 6.65 -28.77 -24.09
C GLU A 49 5.80 -27.51 -24.24
N VAL A 50 6.42 -26.34 -24.06
CA VAL A 50 5.77 -25.05 -24.28
C VAL A 50 5.55 -24.86 -25.79
N PRO A 51 4.30 -24.84 -26.28
CA PRO A 51 4.04 -24.68 -27.70
C PRO A 51 4.50 -23.28 -28.18
N ASP A 52 5.21 -23.24 -29.30
CA ASP A 52 5.75 -22.03 -29.94
C ASP A 52 4.60 -21.12 -30.41
N TYR A 53 4.14 -20.23 -29.53
CA TYR A 53 3.07 -19.29 -29.82
C TYR A 53 3.62 -18.12 -30.67
N LYS A 54 3.38 -18.18 -31.97
CA LYS A 54 3.68 -17.06 -32.89
C LYS A 54 2.86 -15.83 -32.52
N VAL A 55 3.55 -14.80 -32.01
CA VAL A 55 2.96 -13.48 -31.76
C VAL A 55 2.53 -12.86 -33.10
N PRO A 56 1.25 -12.47 -33.29
CA PRO A 56 0.77 -11.92 -34.55
C PRO A 56 1.43 -10.56 -34.87
N GLU A 57 1.78 -10.38 -36.15
CA GLU A 57 2.37 -9.14 -36.67
C GLU A 57 1.41 -7.95 -36.48
N GLY A 58 1.85 -6.96 -35.70
CA GLY A 58 1.06 -5.78 -35.33
C GLY A 58 0.91 -5.57 -33.82
N MET A 59 1.26 -6.57 -33.00
CA MET A 59 1.36 -6.41 -31.55
C MET A 59 2.70 -5.77 -31.19
N GLN A 60 2.67 -4.52 -30.70
CA GLN A 60 3.86 -3.92 -30.10
C GLN A 60 4.24 -4.75 -28.87
N THR A 61 5.44 -5.34 -28.88
CA THR A 61 5.97 -6.08 -27.74
C THR A 61 6.31 -5.10 -26.62
N LEU A 62 5.39 -4.94 -25.67
CA LEU A 62 5.67 -4.22 -24.43
C LEU A 62 6.62 -5.06 -23.58
N LYS A 63 7.92 -4.80 -23.70
CA LYS A 63 8.93 -5.42 -22.85
C LYS A 63 8.87 -4.80 -21.47
N PHE A 64 8.20 -5.48 -20.54
CA PHE A 64 8.26 -5.13 -19.14
C PHE A 64 9.48 -5.81 -18.50
N SER A 65 10.27 -5.04 -17.78
CA SER A 65 11.35 -5.56 -16.94
C SER A 65 10.99 -5.34 -15.48
N PRO A 66 11.24 -6.32 -14.59
CA PRO A 66 11.11 -6.10 -13.17
C PRO A 66 12.08 -4.99 -12.75
N ALA A 67 11.70 -4.23 -11.72
CA ALA A 67 12.55 -3.15 -11.24
C ALA A 67 13.89 -3.69 -10.73
N ASN A 68 14.99 -3.03 -11.10
CA ASN A 68 16.31 -3.37 -10.58
C ASN A 68 16.43 -2.92 -9.10
N LEU A 69 16.55 -3.88 -8.19
CA LEU A 69 16.76 -3.62 -6.76
C LEU A 69 18.26 -3.50 -6.47
N THR A 70 18.64 -2.42 -5.79
CA THR A 70 19.99 -2.20 -5.28
C THR A 70 20.23 -2.99 -3.98
N ASP A 71 21.48 -3.13 -3.56
CA ASP A 71 21.83 -3.77 -2.29
C ASP A 71 21.19 -3.06 -1.09
N GLU A 72 21.04 -1.74 -1.15
CA GLU A 72 20.35 -0.95 -0.14
C GLU A 72 18.86 -1.35 -0.06
N ASP A 73 18.20 -1.58 -1.20
CA ASP A 73 16.79 -1.98 -1.21
C ASP A 73 16.57 -3.36 -0.60
N GLN A 74 17.53 -4.25 -0.80
CA GLN A 74 17.43 -5.62 -0.29
C GLN A 74 17.71 -5.66 1.22
N HIS A 75 18.62 -4.83 1.73
CA HIS A 75 19.13 -4.97 3.10
C HIS A 75 18.68 -3.86 4.06
N SER A 76 18.56 -2.62 3.60
CA SER A 76 18.20 -1.48 4.46
C SER A 76 16.76 -1.58 4.99
N GLN A 77 16.51 -1.05 6.18
CA GLN A 77 15.15 -0.85 6.71
C GLN A 77 14.62 0.55 6.45
N HIS A 78 15.47 1.47 5.99
CA HIS A 78 15.10 2.85 5.72
C HIS A 78 14.71 3.04 4.26
N MET A 79 13.95 4.10 3.99
CA MET A 79 13.60 4.48 2.62
C MET A 79 14.84 5.00 1.89
N PRO A 80 15.18 4.43 0.71
CA PRO A 80 16.27 4.91 -0.13
C PRO A 80 16.06 6.37 -0.55
N MET A 81 17.16 7.11 -0.70
CA MET A 81 17.14 8.55 -0.94
C MET A 81 16.37 8.97 -2.21
N ASP A 82 16.48 8.20 -3.29
CA ASP A 82 15.80 8.45 -4.57
C ASP A 82 14.28 8.25 -4.48
N LEU A 83 13.81 7.48 -3.50
CA LEU A 83 12.39 7.17 -3.29
C LEU A 83 11.75 7.94 -2.12
N LYS A 84 12.54 8.65 -1.31
CA LYS A 84 12.04 9.41 -0.14
C LYS A 84 10.95 10.41 -0.51
N CYS A 85 11.10 11.14 -1.61
CA CYS A 85 10.09 12.11 -2.03
C CYS A 85 8.77 11.45 -2.40
N ASP A 86 8.81 10.33 -3.15
CA ASP A 86 7.59 9.60 -3.47
C ASP A 86 6.95 9.02 -2.20
N GLY A 87 7.76 8.46 -1.30
CA GLY A 87 7.30 7.95 0.00
C GLY A 87 6.62 9.03 0.84
N CYS A 88 7.19 10.23 0.89
CA CYS A 88 6.60 11.36 1.60
C CYS A 88 5.22 11.72 1.04
N ARG A 89 5.09 11.79 -0.28
CA ARG A 89 3.83 12.12 -0.95
C ARG A 89 2.76 11.07 -0.70
N ILE A 90 3.12 9.79 -0.65
CA ILE A 90 2.21 8.70 -0.28
C ILE A 90 1.67 8.92 1.14
N VAL A 91 2.56 9.16 2.11
CA VAL A 91 2.15 9.39 3.51
C VAL A 91 1.24 10.62 3.62
N ALA A 92 1.62 11.72 2.98
CA ALA A 92 0.83 12.94 2.95
C ALA A 92 -0.56 12.73 2.34
N TYR A 93 -0.63 11.98 1.24
CA TYR A 93 -1.89 11.64 0.59
C TYR A 93 -2.81 10.83 1.53
N LEU A 94 -2.29 9.78 2.16
CA LEU A 94 -3.05 8.92 3.06
C LEU A 94 -3.57 9.69 4.29
N MET A 95 -2.71 10.51 4.92
CA MET A 95 -3.13 11.37 6.03
C MET A 95 -4.23 12.34 5.60
N THR A 96 -4.04 13.02 4.46
CA THR A 96 -5.04 13.96 3.91
C THR A 96 -6.36 13.27 3.62
N GLN A 97 -6.33 12.07 3.06
CA GLN A 97 -7.53 11.32 2.72
C GLN A 97 -8.32 10.94 3.98
N GLU A 98 -7.64 10.45 5.01
CA GLU A 98 -8.25 10.05 6.28
C GLU A 98 -8.78 11.24 7.07
N LEU A 99 -8.04 12.35 7.10
CA LEU A 99 -8.49 13.62 7.68
C LEU A 99 -9.75 14.15 6.98
N ASN A 100 -9.79 14.12 5.65
CA ASN A 100 -11.01 14.49 4.91
C ASN A 100 -12.19 13.55 5.23
N ARG A 101 -11.94 12.23 5.27
CA ARG A 101 -12.96 11.20 5.52
C ARG A 101 -13.57 11.32 6.91
N ILE A 102 -12.77 11.63 7.93
CA ILE A 102 -13.28 11.82 9.29
C ILE A 102 -13.98 13.18 9.40
N GLN A 103 -13.41 14.25 8.83
CA GLN A 103 -13.95 15.59 8.89
C GLN A 103 -15.31 15.70 8.18
N SER A 104 -15.54 14.93 7.12
CA SER A 104 -16.83 14.88 6.41
C SER A 104 -17.98 14.33 7.27
N ARG A 105 -17.69 13.68 8.40
CA ARG A 105 -18.70 13.19 9.35
C ARG A 105 -19.19 14.28 10.30
N TYR A 106 -18.47 15.38 10.40
CA TYR A 106 -18.80 16.48 11.30
C TYR A 106 -19.35 17.69 10.54
N LYS A 107 -20.02 18.57 11.28
CA LYS A 107 -20.43 19.88 10.74
C LYS A 107 -19.20 20.73 10.44
N LYS A 108 -19.32 21.63 9.45
CA LYS A 108 -18.27 22.61 9.15
C LYS A 108 -17.85 23.37 10.41
N GLY A 109 -16.55 23.49 10.63
CA GLY A 109 -15.97 24.18 11.79
C GLY A 109 -15.82 23.32 13.06
N HIS A 110 -16.26 22.06 13.04
CA HIS A 110 -15.95 21.15 14.14
C HIS A 110 -14.48 20.71 14.09
N LYS A 111 -13.76 20.83 15.21
CA LYS A 111 -12.39 20.33 15.37
C LYS A 111 -12.44 18.99 16.11
N LEU A 112 -11.69 18.00 15.63
CA LEU A 112 -11.53 16.71 16.31
C LEU A 112 -10.93 16.90 17.70
N LYS A 113 -11.30 16.02 18.63
CA LYS A 113 -10.61 15.96 19.93
C LYS A 113 -9.21 15.42 19.73
N GLU A 114 -8.28 15.83 20.58
CA GLU A 114 -6.89 15.37 20.58
C GLU A 114 -6.79 13.83 20.59
N SER A 115 -7.54 13.14 21.44
CA SER A 115 -7.56 11.67 21.49
C SER A 115 -8.00 11.04 20.17
N GLU A 116 -9.02 11.61 19.51
CA GLU A 116 -9.50 11.11 18.21
C GLU A 116 -8.48 11.35 17.10
N LEU A 117 -7.73 12.45 17.18
CA LEU A 117 -6.69 12.81 16.24
C LEU A 117 -5.46 11.88 16.37
N ILE A 118 -5.02 11.60 17.59
CA ILE A 118 -3.93 10.65 17.86
C ILE A 118 -4.32 9.27 17.34
N ASP A 119 -5.49 8.76 17.72
CA ASP A 119 -6.00 7.46 17.24
C ASP A 119 -6.13 7.40 15.71
N LEU A 120 -6.43 8.54 15.07
CA LEU A 120 -6.51 8.64 13.62
C LEU A 120 -5.14 8.49 12.97
N LEU A 121 -4.18 9.33 13.35
CA LEU A 121 -2.87 9.36 12.71
C LEU A 121 -2.05 8.10 13.04
N GLU A 122 -2.14 7.59 14.27
CA GLU A 122 -1.52 6.31 14.63
C GLU A 122 -2.04 5.17 13.75
N ARG A 123 -3.36 5.09 13.57
CA ARG A 123 -3.99 4.10 12.70
C ARG A 123 -3.58 4.26 11.24
N VAL A 124 -3.55 5.48 10.70
CA VAL A 124 -3.06 5.73 9.33
C VAL A 124 -1.64 5.18 9.15
N CYS A 125 -0.77 5.39 10.14
CA CYS A 125 0.61 4.93 10.06
C CYS A 125 0.78 3.43 10.33
N ARG A 126 -0.02 2.82 11.22
CA ARG A 126 0.17 1.43 11.65
C ARG A 126 -0.59 0.39 10.83
N ASP A 127 -1.66 0.77 10.14
CA ASP A 127 -2.49 -0.13 9.33
C ASP A 127 -1.79 -0.49 8.01
N LYS A 128 -0.64 -1.16 8.13
CA LYS A 128 0.24 -1.55 7.03
C LYS A 128 -0.50 -2.26 5.90
N ASP A 129 -1.38 -3.19 6.27
CA ASP A 129 -2.01 -4.07 5.30
C ASP A 129 -3.08 -3.37 4.45
N GLU A 130 -3.81 -2.43 5.05
CA GLU A 130 -4.82 -1.64 4.35
C GLU A 130 -4.23 -0.43 3.64
N LYS A 131 -3.24 0.23 4.26
CA LYS A 131 -2.73 1.53 3.80
C LYS A 131 -1.50 1.44 2.93
N PHE A 132 -0.64 0.43 3.10
CA PHE A 132 0.69 0.44 2.48
C PHE A 132 1.02 -0.75 1.57
N ASN A 133 0.25 -1.85 1.63
CA ASN A 133 0.49 -3.02 0.74
C ASN A 133 0.22 -2.73 -0.75
N GLY A 134 -0.58 -1.71 -1.07
CA GLY A 134 -0.85 -1.28 -2.45
C GLY A 134 0.31 -0.54 -3.12
N TYR A 135 1.42 -0.31 -2.41
CA TYR A 135 2.57 0.44 -2.88
C TYR A 135 3.77 -0.45 -3.16
N GLY A 136 4.53 -0.10 -4.20
CA GLY A 136 5.72 -0.82 -4.60
C GLY A 136 6.60 -0.02 -5.53
N ILE A 137 7.75 -0.58 -5.90
CA ILE A 137 8.63 0.02 -6.90
C ILE A 137 8.13 -0.31 -8.31
N LYS A 138 8.20 0.69 -9.18
CA LYS A 138 8.06 0.56 -10.63
C LYS A 138 9.23 1.24 -11.31
N GLU A 139 9.71 0.66 -12.42
CA GLU A 139 10.68 1.32 -13.30
C GLU A 139 9.93 2.06 -14.41
N ILE A 140 10.12 3.39 -14.48
CA ILE A 140 9.49 4.28 -15.47
C ILE A 140 10.63 5.04 -16.15
N GLU A 141 10.77 4.89 -17.47
CA GLU A 141 11.85 5.55 -18.24
C GLU A 141 13.26 5.27 -17.67
N LYS A 142 13.50 4.05 -17.18
CA LYS A 142 14.75 3.61 -16.51
C LYS A 142 15.03 4.31 -15.17
N VAL A 143 14.03 5.01 -14.62
CA VAL A 143 14.10 5.61 -13.28
C VAL A 143 13.18 4.82 -12.36
N ARG A 144 13.71 4.44 -11.20
CA ARG A 144 12.97 3.72 -10.18
C ARG A 144 12.13 4.71 -9.40
N ARG A 145 10.83 4.44 -9.29
CA ARG A 145 9.87 5.29 -8.58
C ARG A 145 8.94 4.43 -7.76
N LEU A 146 8.42 4.95 -6.66
CA LEU A 146 7.30 4.29 -6.00
C LEU A 146 6.04 4.50 -6.85
N SER A 147 5.11 3.57 -6.77
CA SER A 147 3.83 3.58 -7.50
C SER A 147 2.71 3.17 -6.55
N GLY A 148 1.56 3.85 -6.67
CA GLY A 148 0.37 3.63 -5.86
C GLY A 148 -0.48 4.90 -5.76
N ASP A 149 -1.55 4.86 -4.96
CA ASP A 149 -2.48 5.98 -4.82
C ASP A 149 -1.77 7.27 -4.34
N GLY A 150 -2.21 8.42 -4.86
CA GLY A 150 -1.57 9.71 -4.56
C GLY A 150 -0.31 10.02 -5.37
N LEU A 151 0.17 9.10 -6.21
CA LEU A 151 1.28 9.33 -7.13
C LEU A 151 0.86 9.27 -8.60
N GLU A 152 1.50 10.10 -9.42
CA GLU A 152 1.35 10.09 -10.89
C GLU A 152 1.82 8.80 -11.55
N THR A 153 2.66 8.03 -10.84
CA THR A 153 3.28 6.79 -11.30
C THR A 153 2.36 5.59 -11.21
N LYS A 154 1.20 5.72 -10.55
CA LYS A 154 0.17 4.67 -10.45
C LYS A 154 -0.22 4.15 -11.82
N ASP A 155 -0.60 5.08 -12.71
CA ASP A 155 -1.14 4.77 -14.04
C ASP A 155 -0.05 4.61 -15.11
N ALA A 156 1.21 4.81 -14.74
CA ALA A 156 2.32 4.61 -15.67
C ALA A 156 2.49 3.12 -16.03
N PRO A 157 2.74 2.79 -17.32
CA PRO A 157 2.97 1.42 -17.74
C PRO A 157 4.23 0.86 -17.08
N GLY A 158 4.17 -0.39 -16.63
CA GLY A 158 5.29 -1.05 -15.96
C GLY A 158 4.82 -2.10 -14.97
N VAL A 159 5.68 -3.07 -14.68
CA VAL A 159 5.44 -4.07 -13.63
C VAL A 159 5.85 -3.45 -12.29
N MET A 160 4.91 -3.42 -11.34
CA MET A 160 5.17 -2.95 -9.99
C MET A 160 5.55 -4.12 -9.09
N GLN A 161 6.68 -4.02 -8.41
CA GLN A 161 7.10 -4.95 -7.37
C GLN A 161 6.63 -4.42 -6.00
N GLY A 162 5.46 -4.90 -5.57
CA GLY A 162 4.89 -4.61 -4.24
C GLY A 162 5.43 -5.51 -3.13
N GLY A 163 5.01 -5.24 -1.89
CA GLY A 163 5.33 -6.07 -0.72
C GLY A 163 6.77 -5.94 -0.23
N GLY A 164 7.29 -6.97 0.44
CA GLY A 164 8.63 -6.98 1.02
C GLY A 164 8.81 -5.88 2.08
N LYS A 165 9.87 -5.07 1.95
CA LYS A 165 10.20 -4.00 2.90
C LYS A 165 9.47 -2.68 2.61
N TRP A 166 8.81 -2.53 1.46
CA TRP A 166 8.19 -1.25 1.06
C TRP A 166 7.10 -0.79 2.02
N PRO A 167 6.13 -1.64 2.42
CA PRO A 167 5.11 -1.22 3.36
C PRO A 167 5.70 -0.83 4.73
N PHE A 168 6.69 -1.59 5.21
CA PHE A 168 7.36 -1.28 6.47
C PHE A 168 8.11 0.06 6.43
N ARG A 169 8.83 0.35 5.34
CA ARG A 169 9.52 1.64 5.16
C ARG A 169 8.56 2.83 5.16
N LEU A 170 7.37 2.67 4.56
CA LEU A 170 6.35 3.72 4.56
C LEU A 170 5.72 3.91 5.95
N VAL A 171 5.48 2.82 6.69
CA VAL A 171 5.04 2.88 8.10
C VAL A 171 6.05 3.63 8.95
N GLN A 172 7.34 3.29 8.86
CA GLN A 172 8.39 3.98 9.63
C GLN A 172 8.45 5.48 9.29
N MET A 173 8.43 5.82 8.01
CA MET A 173 8.41 7.21 7.56
C MET A 173 7.18 7.98 8.07
N CYS A 174 6.01 7.33 8.11
CA CYS A 174 4.79 7.93 8.65
C CYS A 174 4.93 8.23 10.14
N LEU A 175 5.42 7.26 10.92
CA LEU A 175 5.65 7.42 12.35
C LEU A 175 6.71 8.49 12.65
N GLU A 176 7.78 8.56 11.85
CA GLU A 176 8.80 9.61 11.94
C GLU A 176 8.19 11.00 11.74
N TYR A 177 7.35 11.20 10.71
CA TYR A 177 6.71 12.50 10.49
C TYR A 177 5.77 12.91 11.62
N VAL A 178 4.96 11.98 12.12
CA VAL A 178 4.08 12.25 13.27
C VAL A 178 4.91 12.59 14.50
N GLY A 179 6.00 11.86 14.76
CA GLY A 179 6.88 12.11 15.90
C GLY A 179 7.63 13.45 15.84
N GLU A 180 8.01 13.91 14.64
CA GLU A 180 8.78 15.15 14.45
C GLU A 180 7.92 16.42 14.39
N LEU A 181 6.72 16.35 13.78
CA LEU A 181 5.82 17.50 13.67
C LEU A 181 4.79 17.55 14.81
N GLY A 182 4.38 16.39 15.31
CA GLY A 182 3.22 16.26 16.17
C GLY A 182 1.90 16.24 15.39
N GLU A 183 0.92 15.57 15.97
CA GLU A 183 -0.42 15.37 15.41
C GLU A 183 -1.17 16.69 15.23
N GLU A 184 -1.07 17.58 16.23
CA GLU A 184 -1.76 18.87 16.24
C GLU A 184 -1.28 19.79 15.11
N GLU A 185 0.02 19.86 14.86
CA GLU A 185 0.58 20.70 13.79
C GLU A 185 0.09 20.25 12.41
N ILE A 186 0.12 18.93 12.17
CA ILE A 186 -0.40 18.32 10.93
C ILE A 186 -1.88 18.68 10.75
N TYR A 187 -2.67 18.55 11.81
CA TYR A 187 -4.10 18.79 11.75
C TYR A 187 -4.46 20.27 11.62
N ASP A 188 -3.79 21.16 12.33
CA ASP A 188 -4.02 22.61 12.21
C ASP A 188 -3.62 23.12 10.82
N HIS A 189 -2.55 22.57 10.23
CA HIS A 189 -2.19 22.86 8.85
C HIS A 189 -3.29 22.43 7.86
N PHE A 190 -3.87 21.24 8.07
CA PHE A 190 -5.02 20.75 7.31
C PHE A 190 -6.26 21.64 7.49
N LEU A 191 -6.62 22.01 8.72
CA LEU A 191 -7.78 22.87 9.02
C LEU A 191 -7.64 24.29 8.44
N ALA A 192 -6.41 24.79 8.33
CA ALA A 192 -6.11 26.04 7.66
C ALA A 192 -6.30 25.97 6.12
N GLY A 193 -6.71 24.81 5.58
CA GLY A 193 -6.89 24.59 4.15
C GLY A 193 -5.57 24.50 3.38
N LYS A 194 -4.46 24.25 4.08
CA LYS A 194 -3.14 24.12 3.46
C LYS A 194 -2.84 22.65 3.16
N SER A 195 -1.96 22.43 2.18
CA SER A 195 -1.57 21.08 1.77
C SER A 195 -0.73 20.38 2.85
N VAL A 196 -1.17 19.20 3.31
CA VAL A 196 -0.36 18.34 4.18
C VAL A 196 0.89 17.87 3.45
N GLU A 197 0.84 17.66 2.12
CA GLU A 197 2.03 17.34 1.32
C GLU A 197 3.10 18.44 1.41
N ASP A 198 2.70 19.71 1.39
CA ASP A 198 3.68 20.81 1.49
C ASP A 198 4.33 20.86 2.87
N LEU A 199 3.56 20.58 3.94
CA LEU A 199 4.08 20.47 5.29
C LEU A 199 5.07 19.30 5.42
N LEU A 200 4.69 18.10 4.98
CA LEU A 200 5.54 16.92 5.14
C LEU A 200 6.75 16.94 4.21
N CYS A 201 6.54 17.30 2.95
CA CYS A 201 7.52 17.02 1.90
C CYS A 201 8.34 18.23 1.48
N ARG A 202 7.85 19.45 1.74
CA ARG A 202 8.49 20.70 1.28
C ARG A 202 8.85 21.65 2.41
N SER A 203 8.47 21.35 3.65
CA SER A 203 8.86 22.17 4.79
C SER A 203 10.36 22.09 5.03
N LYS A 204 10.90 23.18 5.59
CA LYS A 204 12.31 23.21 6.03
C LYS A 204 12.54 22.37 7.29
N GLN A 205 11.50 22.18 8.11
CA GLN A 205 11.55 21.40 9.35
C GLN A 205 11.94 19.95 9.08
N LEU A 206 11.39 19.35 8.01
CA LEU A 206 11.73 17.99 7.57
C LEU A 206 12.82 17.96 6.48
N GLY A 207 13.58 19.04 6.31
CA GLY A 207 14.73 19.08 5.40
C GLY A 207 14.41 19.18 3.90
N ASN A 208 13.17 19.55 3.52
CA ASN A 208 12.74 19.73 2.12
C ASN A 208 13.01 18.49 1.24
N ILE A 209 12.38 17.38 1.61
CA ILE A 209 12.53 16.05 1.00
C ILE A 209 12.22 16.06 -0.50
N CYS A 210 11.22 16.85 -0.91
CA CYS A 210 10.80 17.03 -2.29
C CYS A 210 11.22 18.40 -2.82
N PRO A 211 12.44 18.54 -3.36
CA PRO A 211 12.89 19.82 -3.90
C PRO A 211 11.98 20.25 -5.08
N PRO A 212 11.70 21.56 -5.21
CA PRO A 212 10.95 22.06 -6.35
C PRO A 212 11.70 21.73 -7.65
N LYS A 213 10.97 21.28 -8.67
CA LYS A 213 11.54 21.01 -9.99
C LYS A 213 12.24 22.28 -10.49
N LYS A 214 13.56 22.23 -10.65
CA LYS A 214 14.32 23.33 -11.28
C LYS A 214 13.86 23.42 -12.74
N MET A 215 13.01 24.40 -13.07
CA MET A 215 12.70 24.72 -14.46
C MET A 215 14.02 25.08 -15.16
N LYS A 216 14.46 24.26 -16.12
CA LYS A 216 15.61 24.59 -16.95
C LYS A 216 15.31 25.90 -17.66
N LYS A 217 16.02 26.97 -17.28
CA LYS A 217 15.95 28.28 -17.93
C LYS A 217 16.33 28.07 -19.40
N LYS A 218 15.40 28.28 -20.34
CA LYS A 218 15.71 28.28 -21.78
C LYS A 218 16.77 29.37 -22.02
N VAL A 219 18.01 28.97 -22.25
CA VAL A 219 19.06 29.87 -22.76
C VAL A 219 18.60 30.27 -24.16
N THR A 220 18.16 31.51 -24.31
CA THR A 220 17.77 32.07 -25.60
C THR A 220 19.06 32.54 -26.26
N GLU A 221 19.59 31.73 -27.16
CA GLU A 221 20.75 32.03 -27.99
C GLU A 221 20.34 33.14 -28.98
N LYS A 222 20.74 34.38 -28.70
CA LYS A 222 20.60 35.49 -29.65
C LYS A 222 21.71 35.37 -30.68
N ALA A 223 21.33 34.97 -31.89
CA ALA A 223 22.13 35.13 -33.09
C ALA A 223 22.52 36.61 -33.25
N GLN A 224 23.82 36.91 -33.22
CA GLN A 224 24.37 38.13 -33.80
C GLN A 224 24.81 37.82 -35.22
N SER A 225 23.92 38.08 -36.18
CA SER A 225 24.35 38.49 -37.51
C SER A 225 24.48 40.01 -37.49
N LYS A 226 25.67 40.51 -37.81
CA LYS A 226 25.85 41.86 -38.35
C LYS A 226 26.93 41.79 -39.41
N ASP A 227 26.46 41.75 -40.64
CA ASP A 227 27.17 42.14 -41.84
C ASP A 227 27.53 43.66 -41.80
N GLU A 228 28.60 43.98 -42.54
CA GLU A 228 28.98 45.27 -43.15
C GLU A 228 29.35 46.46 -42.24
N LEU A 229 30.64 46.84 -42.25
CA LEU A 229 31.15 47.83 -43.23
C LEU A 229 32.66 47.67 -43.43
#